data_AF-X1B1C3-F1
#
_entry.id   AF-X1B1C3-F1
#
_cell.length_a   1.000
_cell.length_b   1.000
_cell.length_c   1.000
_cell.angle_alpha   90.00
_cell.angle_beta   90.00
_cell.angle_gamma   90.00
#
_symmetry.space_group_name_H-M   'P 1'
#
loop_
_entity.id
_entity.type
_entity.pdbx_description
1 polymer ?
#
loop_
_entity_poly.entity_id
_entity_poly.type
_entity_poly.pdbx_seq_one_letter_code
_entity_poly.pdbx_strand_id
1 'polypeptide(L)'
;GNLTTSGTANISGNTIISGTLNVAGDTTVDGTLTAQDASSTVKGLIKVSDTNHFLITGGDLTFSDNYETMHHAFNGVIFETIDVDVVKNGANVDLELQQEGGGDLTLFFSDEYTTFDCTPVAKVQLTEGTDDVPELNYVYILQSNKTLTASTTGWPSTEFTPIATVFCPSDTLVDSDGAYKVHVWTDHLIDSANTGHFSHAYRWIRQQHATYDDGVAVTISGSGTGDVTVSTASGNVYQFHDHTFPAFANPATMYVVNDSGTAYTPVADLQSIVAASDGGNLENKTYALVLWGAVSEKTGDCKLFINLPSGEEGGGKYNKVREDKNKVIDYSIPVEFKGTGFLIRRLVIYNNNDTTWTVDSGTGDDLRGTMPNVSAGTTSVVGSSFADNVFEVYDEGDITKVLNFQASGISTGTTRTLTIPNVSDTIAVVGTDN
;
A
#
# COMPACT_ATOMS: atom_id res chain seq x y z
N GLY A 1 53.64 -42.49 -48.91
CA GLY A 1 54.43 -43.40 -48.06
C GLY A 1 53.89 -43.29 -46.66
N ASN A 2 53.73 -44.40 -45.95
CA ASN A 2 53.15 -44.38 -44.61
C ASN A 2 54.25 -44.04 -43.60
N LEU A 3 54.02 -43.05 -42.75
CA LEU A 3 54.83 -42.82 -41.56
C LEU A 3 54.10 -43.44 -40.38
N THR A 4 54.78 -44.34 -39.67
CA THR A 4 54.27 -44.94 -38.43
C THR A 4 55.24 -44.61 -37.32
N THR A 5 54.75 -43.90 -36.30
CA THR A 5 55.50 -43.62 -35.07
C THR A 5 54.91 -44.44 -33.94
N SER A 6 55.76 -45.06 -33.13
CA SER A 6 55.38 -45.64 -31.84
C SER A 6 55.97 -44.77 -30.74
N GLY A 7 55.12 -44.16 -29.90
CA GLY A 7 55.53 -43.16 -28.90
C GLY A 7 55.15 -41.72 -29.30
N THR A 8 55.83 -40.73 -28.72
CA THR A 8 55.54 -39.30 -28.92
C THR A 8 56.15 -38.78 -30.23
N ALA A 9 55.35 -38.10 -31.04
CA ALA A 9 55.83 -37.32 -32.19
C ALA A 9 55.82 -35.83 -31.83
N ASN A 10 57.00 -35.22 -31.73
CA ASN A 10 57.15 -33.78 -31.49
C ASN A 10 57.41 -33.07 -32.81
N ILE A 11 56.55 -32.13 -33.19
CA ILE A 11 56.70 -31.35 -34.43
C ILE A 11 56.92 -29.89 -34.03
N SER A 12 58.07 -29.34 -34.40
CA SER A 12 58.35 -27.91 -34.27
C SER A 12 57.96 -27.19 -35.57
N GLY A 13 56.89 -26.39 -35.53
CA GLY A 13 56.36 -25.68 -36.70
C GLY A 13 54.95 -26.10 -37.08
N ASN A 14 54.55 -25.82 -38.32
CA ASN A 14 53.18 -26.09 -38.78
C ASN A 14 53.02 -27.54 -39.24
N THR A 15 51.94 -28.19 -38.79
CA THR A 15 51.49 -29.48 -39.34
C THR A 15 50.30 -29.25 -40.24
N ILE A 16 50.38 -29.67 -41.51
CA ILE A 16 49.27 -29.61 -42.46
C ILE A 16 48.83 -31.03 -42.79
N ILE A 17 47.56 -31.35 -42.55
CA ILE A 17 46.97 -32.64 -42.87
C ILE A 17 45.95 -32.43 -43.99
N SER A 18 46.29 -32.82 -45.21
CA SER A 18 45.43 -32.66 -46.40
C SER A 18 44.38 -33.78 -46.54
N GLY A 19 43.88 -34.29 -45.42
CA GLY A 19 42.96 -35.43 -45.33
C GLY A 19 42.36 -35.53 -43.92
N THR A 20 41.87 -36.70 -43.53
CA THR A 20 41.26 -36.91 -42.21
C THR A 20 42.31 -37.18 -41.14
N LEU A 21 42.26 -36.43 -40.03
CA LEU A 21 42.96 -36.78 -38.79
C LEU A 21 42.02 -37.58 -37.88
N ASN A 22 42.30 -38.87 -37.69
CA ASN A 22 41.59 -39.71 -36.71
C ASN A 22 42.44 -39.82 -35.43
N VAL A 23 41.96 -39.24 -34.33
CA VAL A 23 42.60 -39.40 -33.01
C VAL A 23 41.76 -40.36 -32.18
N ALA A 24 42.39 -41.43 -31.69
CA ALA A 24 41.76 -42.37 -30.78
C ALA A 24 42.31 -42.13 -29.36
N GLY A 25 41.45 -41.67 -28.45
CA GLY A 25 41.80 -41.31 -27.07
C GLY A 25 41.59 -39.82 -26.74
N ASP A 26 41.97 -39.41 -25.54
CA ASP A 26 41.83 -38.02 -25.09
C ASP A 26 42.80 -37.11 -25.84
N THR A 27 42.31 -35.95 -26.29
CA THR A 27 43.12 -34.91 -26.93
C THR A 27 43.18 -33.69 -26.02
N THR A 28 44.38 -33.30 -25.60
CA THR A 28 44.62 -32.06 -24.85
C THR A 28 45.31 -31.05 -25.76
N VAL A 29 44.70 -29.90 -25.96
CA VAL A 29 45.29 -28.76 -26.68
C VAL A 29 45.64 -27.69 -25.65
N ASP A 30 46.93 -27.49 -25.41
CA ASP A 30 47.44 -26.42 -24.55
C ASP A 30 47.74 -25.18 -25.41
N GLY A 31 46.70 -24.41 -25.71
CA GLY A 31 46.71 -23.27 -26.64
C GLY A 31 45.37 -23.05 -27.35
N THR A 32 45.36 -22.23 -28.41
CA THR A 32 44.15 -21.93 -29.18
C THR A 32 43.94 -22.94 -30.31
N LEU A 33 42.81 -23.66 -30.30
CA LEU A 33 42.34 -24.44 -31.43
C LEU A 33 41.37 -23.60 -32.28
N THR A 34 41.79 -23.22 -33.48
CA THR A 34 40.94 -22.50 -34.44
C THR A 34 40.55 -23.44 -35.56
N ALA A 35 39.30 -23.96 -35.55
CA ALA A 35 38.77 -24.75 -36.66
C ALA A 35 38.11 -23.80 -37.67
N GLN A 36 38.68 -23.70 -38.88
CA GLN A 36 38.17 -22.83 -39.94
C GLN A 36 37.62 -23.68 -41.10
N ASP A 37 36.45 -24.31 -40.89
CA ASP A 37 35.54 -24.77 -41.95
C ASP A 37 34.12 -25.02 -41.41
N ALA A 38 33.11 -24.84 -42.28
CA ALA A 38 31.68 -24.64 -41.99
C ALA A 38 30.89 -25.89 -41.52
N SER A 39 31.54 -27.00 -41.17
CA SER A 39 30.82 -28.24 -40.76
C SER A 39 31.62 -29.11 -39.78
N SER A 40 32.11 -28.52 -38.70
CA SER A 40 32.69 -29.29 -37.59
C SER A 40 31.59 -29.73 -36.63
N THR A 41 30.99 -30.90 -36.85
CA THR A 41 30.10 -31.53 -35.88
C THR A 41 30.93 -32.20 -34.78
N VAL A 42 31.15 -31.50 -33.67
CA VAL A 42 31.71 -32.12 -32.46
C VAL A 42 30.60 -32.99 -31.84
N LYS A 43 30.62 -34.29 -32.11
CA LYS A 43 29.74 -35.26 -31.45
C LYS A 43 30.38 -35.70 -30.12
N GLY A 44 30.19 -34.90 -29.08
CA GLY A 44 30.69 -35.17 -27.72
C GLY A 44 30.32 -34.07 -26.72
N LEU A 45 30.45 -34.36 -25.42
CA LEU A 45 30.23 -33.40 -24.34
C LEU A 45 31.35 -32.35 -24.33
N ILE A 46 31.07 -31.14 -24.82
CA ILE A 46 32.00 -30.00 -24.73
C ILE A 46 31.86 -29.40 -23.33
N LYS A 47 32.85 -29.61 -22.46
CA LYS A 47 32.94 -28.90 -21.18
C LYS A 47 33.81 -27.67 -21.36
N VAL A 48 33.21 -26.49 -21.36
CA VAL A 48 33.93 -25.21 -21.28
C VAL A 48 33.97 -24.81 -19.82
N SER A 49 35.16 -24.79 -19.21
CA SER A 49 35.38 -24.30 -17.85
C SER A 49 35.72 -22.81 -17.88
N ASP A 50 34.77 -21.98 -18.31
CA ASP A 50 34.82 -20.54 -18.04
C ASP A 50 33.41 -20.05 -17.72
N THR A 51 33.30 -19.27 -16.66
CA THR A 51 32.11 -19.17 -15.83
C THR A 51 31.06 -18.17 -16.31
N ASN A 52 31.30 -17.31 -17.33
CA ASN A 52 30.43 -16.13 -17.51
C ASN A 52 29.83 -15.76 -18.90
N HIS A 53 30.20 -16.27 -20.10
CA HIS A 53 29.67 -15.67 -21.36
C HIS A 53 29.54 -16.65 -22.58
N PHE A 54 28.68 -17.66 -22.48
CA PHE A 54 28.39 -18.64 -23.54
C PHE A 54 27.52 -18.05 -24.67
N LEU A 55 28.00 -18.01 -25.94
CA LEU A 55 27.25 -17.55 -27.11
C LEU A 55 27.30 -18.59 -28.24
N ILE A 56 26.15 -18.88 -28.85
CA ILE A 56 26.01 -19.77 -30.02
C ILE A 56 25.45 -18.98 -31.20
N THR A 57 26.06 -19.11 -32.38
CA THR A 57 25.60 -18.43 -33.60
C THR A 57 25.50 -19.44 -34.75
N GLY A 58 24.30 -19.61 -35.29
CA GLY A 58 24.03 -20.43 -36.49
C GLY A 58 23.51 -21.85 -36.26
N GLY A 59 23.27 -22.26 -35.01
CA GLY A 59 22.56 -23.49 -34.65
C GLY A 59 21.85 -23.30 -33.30
N ASP A 60 20.75 -24.02 -33.07
CA ASP A 60 19.94 -23.83 -31.86
C ASP A 60 20.73 -24.19 -30.60
N LEU A 61 20.76 -23.24 -29.66
CA LEU A 61 21.16 -23.47 -28.28
C LEU A 61 19.92 -23.82 -27.47
N THR A 62 19.77 -25.08 -27.11
CA THR A 62 18.71 -25.53 -26.18
C THR A 62 19.28 -25.66 -24.77
N PHE A 63 18.80 -24.82 -23.85
CA PHE A 63 19.00 -25.02 -22.42
C PHE A 63 17.95 -26.01 -21.94
N SER A 64 18.33 -27.27 -21.71
CA SER A 64 17.40 -28.25 -21.14
C SER A 64 17.02 -27.85 -19.70
N ASP A 65 15.77 -27.45 -19.54
CA ASP A 65 14.92 -27.65 -18.36
C ASP A 65 15.28 -26.92 -17.05
N ASN A 66 16.02 -25.80 -17.09
CA ASN A 66 16.31 -24.99 -15.88
C ASN A 66 15.69 -23.58 -15.86
N TYR A 67 14.67 -23.31 -16.68
CA TYR A 67 14.06 -21.97 -16.81
C TYR A 67 12.60 -21.90 -16.36
N GLU A 68 12.21 -22.49 -15.22
CA GLU A 68 10.77 -22.50 -14.83
C GLU A 68 10.42 -21.64 -13.60
N THR A 69 11.34 -21.38 -12.68
CA THR A 69 10.95 -20.73 -11.40
C THR A 69 10.64 -19.23 -11.50
N MET A 70 11.28 -18.47 -12.40
CA MET A 70 10.89 -17.07 -12.64
C MET A 70 9.86 -16.92 -13.76
N HIS A 71 9.75 -17.89 -14.68
CA HIS A 71 8.79 -17.83 -15.79
C HIS A 71 7.34 -17.87 -15.28
N HIS A 72 7.02 -18.77 -14.34
CA HIS A 72 5.67 -18.80 -13.74
C HIS A 72 5.26 -17.49 -13.06
N ALA A 73 6.20 -16.71 -12.52
CA ALA A 73 5.91 -15.43 -11.87
C ALA A 73 5.44 -14.35 -12.85
N PHE A 74 5.67 -14.55 -14.16
CA PHE A 74 5.29 -13.64 -15.23
C PHE A 74 4.15 -14.18 -16.10
N ASN A 75 3.51 -15.28 -15.68
CA ASN A 75 2.41 -15.83 -16.45
C ASN A 75 1.21 -14.86 -16.52
N GLY A 76 0.69 -14.61 -17.71
CA GLY A 76 -0.42 -13.71 -17.95
C GLY A 76 -0.03 -12.24 -18.07
N VAL A 77 1.26 -11.90 -18.15
CA VAL A 77 1.73 -10.53 -18.35
C VAL A 77 1.88 -10.16 -19.83
N ILE A 78 1.98 -8.85 -20.07
CA ILE A 78 2.30 -8.27 -21.38
C ILE A 78 3.67 -7.61 -21.27
N PHE A 79 4.50 -7.73 -22.30
CA PHE A 79 5.83 -7.15 -22.28
C PHE A 79 5.80 -5.64 -22.43
N GLU A 80 5.00 -5.18 -23.38
CA GLU A 80 4.88 -3.78 -23.78
C GLU A 80 3.85 -3.03 -22.93
N THR A 81 3.99 -1.71 -22.86
CA THR A 81 2.89 -0.84 -22.40
C THR A 81 1.74 -0.94 -23.41
N ILE A 82 0.54 -1.23 -22.90
CA ILE A 82 -0.68 -1.29 -23.71
C ILE A 82 -1.39 0.06 -23.77
N ASP A 83 -2.10 0.28 -24.87
CA ASP A 83 -3.05 1.36 -25.08
C ASP A 83 -4.45 0.76 -25.21
N VAL A 84 -5.37 1.24 -24.37
CA VAL A 84 -6.73 0.73 -24.24
C VAL A 84 -7.70 1.89 -24.30
N ASP A 85 -8.64 1.81 -25.24
CA ASP A 85 -9.71 2.80 -25.40
C ASP A 85 -11.09 2.13 -25.38
N VAL A 86 -12.11 2.87 -24.96
CA VAL A 86 -13.50 2.40 -24.97
C VAL A 86 -14.30 3.36 -25.83
N VAL A 87 -14.70 2.89 -27.00
CA VAL A 87 -15.27 3.75 -28.05
C VAL A 87 -16.60 3.21 -28.51
N LYS A 88 -17.47 4.12 -28.95
CA LYS A 88 -18.70 3.74 -29.64
C LYS A 88 -18.38 3.24 -31.05
N ASN A 89 -18.97 2.10 -31.40
CA ASN A 89 -18.94 1.53 -32.73
C ASN A 89 -20.37 1.29 -33.24
N GLY A 90 -20.95 2.30 -33.88
CA GLY A 90 -22.33 2.24 -34.35
C GLY A 90 -23.32 2.28 -33.20
N ALA A 91 -24.05 1.19 -32.98
CA ALA A 91 -25.02 1.02 -31.88
C ALA A 91 -24.48 0.12 -30.76
N ASN A 92 -23.17 -0.10 -30.75
CA ASN A 92 -22.45 -0.91 -29.76
C ASN A 92 -21.31 -0.11 -29.16
N VAL A 93 -20.77 -0.58 -28.04
CA VAL A 93 -19.49 -0.12 -27.46
C VAL A 93 -18.43 -1.21 -27.61
N ASP A 94 -17.26 -0.83 -28.13
CA ASP A 94 -16.09 -1.70 -28.23
C ASP A 94 -14.99 -1.21 -27.28
N LEU A 95 -14.23 -2.16 -26.72
CA LEU A 95 -12.89 -1.89 -26.21
C LEU A 95 -11.88 -2.14 -27.32
N GLU A 96 -10.98 -1.18 -27.52
CA GLU A 96 -9.84 -1.26 -28.43
C GLU A 96 -8.55 -1.53 -27.65
N LEU A 97 -7.66 -2.36 -28.21
CA LEU A 97 -6.39 -2.76 -27.61
C LEU A 97 -5.27 -2.77 -28.65
N GLN A 98 -4.16 -2.11 -28.32
CA GLN A 98 -2.91 -2.13 -29.09
C GLN A 98 -1.71 -1.85 -28.19
N GLN A 99 -0.49 -1.93 -28.74
CA GLN A 99 0.69 -1.38 -28.10
C GLN A 99 0.62 0.16 -28.04
N GLU A 100 1.13 0.77 -26.96
CA GLU A 100 1.28 2.23 -26.88
C GLU A 100 2.16 2.74 -28.05
N GLY A 101 1.63 3.65 -28.86
CA GLY A 101 2.28 4.12 -30.10
C GLY A 101 1.99 3.25 -31.34
N GLY A 102 1.16 2.21 -31.20
CA GLY A 102 0.75 1.28 -32.25
C GLY A 102 1.68 0.07 -32.39
N GLY A 103 1.12 -1.06 -32.80
CA GLY A 103 1.86 -2.32 -32.98
C GLY A 103 1.22 -3.50 -32.23
N ASP A 104 1.82 -4.67 -32.41
CA ASP A 104 1.41 -5.95 -31.82
C ASP A 104 1.93 -6.09 -30.38
N LEU A 105 1.30 -6.97 -29.60
CA LEU A 105 1.66 -7.24 -28.22
C LEU A 105 2.38 -8.59 -28.08
N THR A 106 3.29 -8.69 -27.12
CA THR A 106 3.92 -9.95 -26.73
C THR A 106 3.38 -10.39 -25.37
N LEU A 107 2.60 -11.48 -25.38
CA LEU A 107 2.07 -12.11 -24.18
C LEU A 107 2.96 -13.25 -23.73
N PHE A 108 3.03 -13.45 -22.42
CA PHE A 108 3.70 -14.60 -21.83
C PHE A 108 2.70 -15.54 -21.16
N PHE A 109 2.67 -16.78 -21.64
CA PHE A 109 1.84 -17.86 -21.11
C PHE A 109 2.69 -19.08 -20.74
N SER A 110 2.05 -20.10 -20.16
CA SER A 110 2.66 -21.40 -19.86
C SER A 110 3.10 -22.18 -21.10
N ASP A 111 2.57 -21.85 -22.28
CA ASP A 111 2.99 -22.36 -23.59
C ASP A 111 3.93 -21.40 -24.32
N GLU A 112 4.72 -20.64 -23.56
CA GLU A 112 5.74 -19.69 -24.03
C GLU A 112 5.17 -18.35 -24.56
N TYR A 113 5.98 -17.63 -25.33
CA TYR A 113 5.66 -16.30 -25.86
C TYR A 113 4.66 -16.39 -27.01
N THR A 114 3.64 -15.54 -26.97
CA THR A 114 2.68 -15.38 -28.07
C THR A 114 2.67 -13.93 -28.55
N THR A 115 2.88 -13.72 -29.84
CA THR A 115 2.58 -12.43 -30.49
C THR A 115 1.08 -12.34 -30.74
N PHE A 116 0.45 -11.31 -30.22
CA PHE A 116 -0.96 -10.99 -30.45
C PHE A 116 -1.07 -9.80 -31.40
N ASP A 117 -1.63 -10.09 -32.57
CA ASP A 117 -1.77 -9.16 -33.67
C ASP A 117 -2.82 -8.09 -33.35
N CYS A 118 -2.38 -6.84 -33.38
CA CYS A 118 -3.22 -5.65 -33.17
C CYS A 118 -3.30 -4.80 -34.46
N THR A 119 -3.13 -5.42 -35.63
CA THR A 119 -3.10 -4.74 -36.93
C THR A 119 -4.19 -5.27 -37.88
N PRO A 120 -5.34 -4.57 -38.05
CA PRO A 120 -5.73 -3.30 -37.43
C PRO A 120 -6.06 -3.48 -35.94
N VAL A 121 -6.17 -2.36 -35.21
CA VAL A 121 -6.37 -2.30 -33.75
C VAL A 121 -7.34 -3.39 -33.28
N ALA A 122 -6.91 -4.22 -32.35
CA ALA A 122 -7.71 -5.34 -31.86
C ALA A 122 -8.91 -4.81 -31.08
N LYS A 123 -10.08 -5.42 -31.26
CA LYS A 123 -11.32 -4.96 -30.63
C LYS A 123 -12.11 -6.09 -30.02
N VAL A 124 -12.84 -5.78 -28.96
CA VAL A 124 -13.85 -6.67 -28.40
C VAL A 124 -15.08 -5.87 -28.02
N GLN A 125 -16.25 -6.38 -28.43
CA GLN A 125 -17.52 -5.77 -28.07
C GLN A 125 -17.79 -5.94 -26.57
N LEU A 126 -18.17 -4.85 -25.91
CA LEU A 126 -18.61 -4.86 -24.52
C LEU A 126 -20.13 -5.12 -24.44
N THR A 127 -20.56 -5.71 -23.33
CA THR A 127 -21.99 -5.75 -22.98
C THR A 127 -22.35 -4.43 -22.31
N GLU A 128 -23.28 -3.69 -22.90
CA GLU A 128 -23.76 -2.43 -22.34
C GLU A 128 -24.84 -2.67 -21.28
N GLY A 129 -24.84 -1.82 -20.26
CA GLY A 129 -25.97 -1.66 -19.35
C GLY A 129 -26.83 -0.46 -19.73
N THR A 130 -27.64 0.00 -18.78
CA THR A 130 -28.28 1.32 -18.84
C THR A 130 -27.51 2.34 -18.01
N ASP A 131 -27.81 3.62 -18.17
CA ASP A 131 -27.11 4.69 -17.43
C ASP A 131 -27.31 4.57 -15.90
N ASP A 132 -28.46 4.03 -15.48
CA ASP A 132 -28.79 3.77 -14.07
C ASP A 132 -28.35 2.37 -13.59
N VAL A 133 -28.18 1.42 -14.52
CA VAL A 133 -27.76 0.04 -14.24
C VAL A 133 -26.70 -0.38 -15.25
N PRO A 134 -25.46 0.11 -15.09
CA PRO A 134 -24.36 -0.19 -16.00
C PRO A 134 -23.92 -1.64 -15.85
N GLU A 135 -23.29 -2.20 -16.87
CA GLU A 135 -22.84 -3.59 -16.86
C GLU A 135 -21.31 -3.66 -16.71
N LEU A 136 -20.82 -4.52 -15.81
CA LEU A 136 -19.39 -4.70 -15.58
C LEU A 136 -18.82 -5.76 -16.51
N ASN A 137 -17.89 -5.34 -17.38
CA ASN A 137 -17.18 -6.20 -18.32
C ASN A 137 -15.77 -6.49 -17.82
N TYR A 138 -15.38 -7.75 -17.87
CA TYR A 138 -14.04 -8.27 -17.62
C TYR A 138 -13.42 -8.64 -18.96
N VAL A 139 -12.37 -7.93 -19.36
CA VAL A 139 -11.73 -8.08 -20.67
C VAL A 139 -10.37 -8.73 -20.49
N TYR A 140 -10.13 -9.81 -21.24
CA TYR A 140 -8.95 -10.66 -21.11
C TYR A 140 -8.58 -11.34 -22.43
N ILE A 141 -7.36 -11.85 -22.53
CA ILE A 141 -6.92 -12.75 -23.59
C ILE A 141 -6.73 -14.15 -22.99
N LEU A 142 -7.44 -15.15 -23.51
CA LEU A 142 -7.30 -16.54 -23.03
C LEU A 142 -6.05 -17.19 -23.59
N GLN A 143 -5.37 -17.97 -22.76
CA GLN A 143 -4.22 -18.75 -23.19
C GLN A 143 -4.60 -19.79 -24.26
N SER A 144 -5.79 -20.38 -24.19
CA SER A 144 -6.13 -21.54 -25.03
C SER A 144 -6.42 -21.20 -26.49
N ASN A 145 -6.91 -20.00 -26.77
CA ASN A 145 -7.33 -19.58 -28.12
C ASN A 145 -6.67 -18.26 -28.57
N LYS A 146 -5.94 -17.58 -27.67
CA LYS A 146 -5.27 -16.31 -27.93
C LYS A 146 -6.20 -15.21 -28.46
N THR A 147 -7.46 -15.17 -28.02
CA THR A 147 -8.44 -14.17 -28.46
C THR A 147 -8.78 -13.17 -27.36
N LEU A 148 -8.87 -11.89 -27.72
CA LEU A 148 -9.44 -10.85 -26.85
C LEU A 148 -10.93 -11.12 -26.63
N THR A 149 -11.32 -11.21 -25.36
CA THR A 149 -12.63 -11.70 -24.93
C THR A 149 -13.18 -10.80 -23.82
N ALA A 150 -14.48 -10.54 -23.83
CA ALA A 150 -15.20 -9.81 -22.77
C ALA A 150 -16.20 -10.75 -22.08
N SER A 151 -16.36 -10.62 -20.77
CA SER A 151 -17.29 -11.40 -19.94
C SER A 151 -17.97 -10.51 -18.90
N THR A 152 -19.24 -10.78 -18.59
CA THR A 152 -19.98 -10.11 -17.50
C THR A 152 -20.00 -10.92 -16.20
N THR A 153 -19.49 -12.14 -16.22
CA THR A 153 -19.56 -13.07 -15.07
C THR A 153 -18.31 -13.07 -14.19
N GLY A 154 -17.25 -12.36 -14.59
CA GLY A 154 -15.97 -12.33 -13.90
C GLY A 154 -14.79 -12.79 -14.76
N TRP A 155 -13.63 -12.89 -14.10
CA TRP A 155 -12.42 -13.48 -14.67
C TRP A 155 -12.59 -14.99 -14.89
N PRO A 156 -11.95 -15.57 -15.93
CA PRO A 156 -12.00 -17.01 -16.17
C PRO A 156 -11.25 -17.79 -15.08
N SER A 157 -11.60 -19.07 -14.91
CA SER A 157 -10.90 -19.99 -14.01
C SER A 157 -9.73 -20.72 -14.66
N THR A 158 -9.53 -20.52 -15.96
CA THR A 158 -8.39 -21.01 -16.76
C THR A 158 -7.37 -19.90 -16.94
N GLU A 159 -6.15 -20.23 -17.38
CA GLU A 159 -5.08 -19.28 -17.64
C GLU A 159 -5.45 -18.19 -18.66
N PHE A 160 -5.12 -16.93 -18.34
CA PHE A 160 -5.47 -15.74 -19.12
C PHE A 160 -4.54 -14.57 -18.79
N THR A 161 -4.53 -13.58 -19.68
CA THR A 161 -3.93 -12.25 -19.45
C THR A 161 -5.06 -11.25 -19.20
N PRO A 162 -5.14 -10.60 -18.03
CA PRO A 162 -6.12 -9.54 -17.78
C PRO A 162 -5.77 -8.30 -18.62
N ILE A 163 -6.79 -7.64 -19.19
CA ILE A 163 -6.62 -6.40 -19.96
C ILE A 163 -7.27 -5.24 -19.24
N ALA A 164 -8.57 -5.34 -18.96
CA ALA A 164 -9.33 -4.25 -18.35
C ALA A 164 -10.57 -4.76 -17.58
N THR A 165 -11.04 -3.98 -16.61
CA THR A 165 -12.46 -4.03 -16.20
C THR A 165 -13.16 -2.72 -16.56
N VAL A 166 -14.28 -2.82 -17.27
CA VAL A 166 -15.05 -1.67 -17.77
C VAL A 166 -16.46 -1.69 -17.22
N PHE A 167 -16.87 -0.63 -16.51
CA PHE A 167 -18.26 -0.47 -16.08
C PHE A 167 -19.00 0.37 -17.12
N CYS A 168 -19.70 -0.33 -18.01
CA CYS A 168 -20.21 0.22 -19.26
C CYS A 168 -21.69 0.64 -19.12
N PRO A 169 -22.01 1.95 -19.26
CA PRO A 169 -23.39 2.43 -19.37
C PRO A 169 -23.90 2.21 -20.81
N SER A 170 -24.93 2.96 -21.23
CA SER A 170 -25.42 2.89 -22.62
C SER A 170 -24.41 3.43 -23.63
N ASP A 171 -24.48 2.98 -24.89
CA ASP A 171 -23.69 3.51 -26.01
C ASP A 171 -23.73 5.03 -26.14
N THR A 172 -24.86 5.64 -25.84
CA THR A 172 -25.10 7.07 -26.00
C THR A 172 -24.34 7.87 -24.95
N LEU A 173 -24.27 7.37 -23.73
CA LEU A 173 -23.49 8.01 -22.67
C LEU A 173 -21.99 7.77 -22.87
N VAL A 174 -21.58 6.58 -23.35
CA VAL A 174 -20.18 6.32 -23.69
C VAL A 174 -19.68 7.30 -24.77
N ASP A 175 -20.51 7.61 -25.77
CA ASP A 175 -20.19 8.58 -26.83
C ASP A 175 -19.98 10.01 -26.31
N SER A 176 -20.76 10.42 -25.30
CA SER A 176 -20.74 11.79 -24.80
C SER A 176 -19.75 12.00 -23.65
N ASP A 177 -19.67 11.03 -22.73
CA ASP A 177 -19.04 11.18 -21.41
C ASP A 177 -18.04 10.05 -21.10
N GLY A 178 -17.97 9.01 -21.95
CA GLY A 178 -17.16 7.81 -21.72
C GLY A 178 -17.80 6.80 -20.76
N ALA A 179 -17.13 5.66 -20.56
CA ALA A 179 -17.58 4.66 -19.59
C ALA A 179 -17.37 5.15 -18.13
N TYR A 180 -18.25 4.75 -17.21
CA TYR A 180 -18.15 5.16 -15.80
C TYR A 180 -16.87 4.69 -15.10
N LYS A 181 -16.29 3.59 -15.57
CA LYS A 181 -15.00 3.09 -15.09
C LYS A 181 -14.32 2.35 -16.22
N VAL A 182 -13.05 2.69 -16.45
CA VAL A 182 -12.10 1.86 -17.19
C VAL A 182 -10.90 1.63 -16.28
N HIS A 183 -10.73 0.42 -15.80
CA HIS A 183 -9.55 0.03 -15.02
C HIS A 183 -8.70 -0.91 -15.86
N VAL A 184 -7.63 -0.37 -16.42
CA VAL A 184 -6.67 -1.13 -17.20
C VAL A 184 -5.74 -1.90 -16.26
N TRP A 185 -5.65 -3.21 -16.45
CA TRP A 185 -4.76 -4.09 -15.68
C TRP A 185 -3.42 -4.17 -16.40
N THR A 186 -2.70 -3.05 -16.43
CA THR A 186 -1.37 -2.98 -17.05
C THR A 186 -0.33 -3.60 -16.13
N ASP A 187 -0.09 -4.90 -16.28
CA ASP A 187 1.06 -5.56 -15.66
C ASP A 187 2.24 -5.60 -16.65
N HIS A 188 2.55 -4.46 -17.28
CA HIS A 188 3.68 -4.40 -18.21
C HIS A 188 4.98 -4.75 -17.49
N LEU A 189 5.84 -5.54 -18.13
CA LEU A 189 7.13 -5.87 -17.52
C LEU A 189 8.09 -4.69 -17.52
N ILE A 190 8.01 -3.84 -18.54
CA ILE A 190 8.92 -2.72 -18.78
C ILE A 190 8.10 -1.55 -19.33
N ASP A 191 8.31 -0.34 -18.79
CA ASP A 191 7.68 0.87 -19.31
C ASP A 191 8.42 1.45 -20.55
N SER A 192 7.86 2.49 -21.15
CA SER A 192 8.46 3.15 -22.33
C SER A 192 9.81 3.84 -22.06
N ALA A 193 10.20 3.99 -20.79
CA ALA A 193 11.51 4.49 -20.36
C ALA A 193 12.47 3.35 -19.95
N ASN A 194 12.12 2.10 -20.23
CA ASN A 194 12.84 0.88 -19.86
C ASN A 194 12.94 0.63 -18.34
N THR A 195 11.96 1.09 -17.56
CA THR A 195 11.85 0.82 -16.11
C THR A 195 11.03 -0.44 -15.88
N GLY A 196 11.54 -1.38 -15.09
CA GLY A 196 10.85 -2.65 -14.85
C GLY A 196 9.66 -2.54 -13.87
N HIS A 197 8.75 -3.52 -13.92
CA HIS A 197 7.58 -3.62 -13.04
C HIS A 197 7.93 -3.55 -11.53
N PHE A 198 9.03 -4.17 -11.11
CA PHE A 198 9.48 -4.13 -9.71
C PHE A 198 9.78 -2.71 -9.22
N SER A 199 10.36 -1.84 -10.05
CA SER A 199 10.59 -0.43 -9.68
C SER A 199 9.29 0.33 -9.45
N HIS A 200 8.23 0.01 -10.20
CA HIS A 200 6.92 0.62 -10.02
C HIS A 200 6.26 0.13 -8.72
N ALA A 201 6.32 -1.19 -8.45
CA ALA A 201 5.88 -1.76 -7.18
C ALA A 201 6.62 -1.14 -5.98
N TYR A 202 7.95 -0.99 -6.09
CA TYR A 202 8.79 -0.33 -5.07
C TYR A 202 8.41 1.13 -4.85
N ARG A 203 8.07 1.85 -5.91
CA ARG A 203 7.60 3.23 -5.83
C ARG A 203 6.24 3.29 -5.15
N TRP A 204 5.31 2.40 -5.51
CA TRP A 204 3.98 2.34 -4.89
C TRP A 204 4.04 2.03 -3.39
N ILE A 205 4.83 1.03 -2.98
CA ILE A 205 5.02 0.69 -1.56
C ILE A 205 5.59 1.89 -0.80
N ARG A 206 6.58 2.58 -1.36
CA ARG A 206 7.18 3.78 -0.74
C ARG A 206 6.28 5.02 -0.74
N GLN A 207 5.15 5.01 -1.44
CA GLN A 207 4.12 6.05 -1.34
C GLN A 207 3.19 5.85 -0.14
N GLN A 208 3.25 4.70 0.53
CA GLN A 208 2.52 4.43 1.77
C GLN A 208 3.26 4.99 2.98
N HIS A 209 2.61 5.00 4.15
CA HIS A 209 3.29 5.34 5.40
C HIS A 209 4.28 4.25 5.81
N ALA A 210 5.28 4.62 6.62
CA ALA A 210 6.24 3.65 7.13
C ALA A 210 5.53 2.65 8.06
N THR A 211 5.84 1.37 7.95
CA THR A 211 5.15 0.32 8.71
C THR A 211 5.92 0.01 9.98
N TYR A 212 5.30 0.24 11.13
CA TYR A 212 5.85 -0.14 12.42
C TYR A 212 5.93 -1.67 12.57
N ASP A 213 7.02 -2.17 13.15
CA ASP A 213 7.21 -3.59 13.50
C ASP A 213 7.26 -3.78 15.02
N ASP A 214 8.29 -3.21 15.67
CA ASP A 214 8.53 -3.36 17.11
C ASP A 214 9.17 -2.12 17.78
N GLY A 215 9.29 -2.17 19.10
CA GLY A 215 10.01 -1.17 19.90
C GLY A 215 9.31 0.20 19.95
N VAL A 216 10.09 1.29 20.02
CA VAL A 216 9.57 2.68 20.10
C VAL A 216 8.60 2.91 21.27
N ALA A 217 8.83 2.22 22.39
CA ALA A 217 8.02 2.40 23.60
C ALA A 217 8.21 3.82 24.16
N VAL A 218 7.10 4.52 24.41
CA VAL A 218 7.10 5.88 24.94
C VAL A 218 7.15 5.85 26.47
N THR A 219 8.08 6.61 27.05
CA THR A 219 8.12 6.87 28.49
C THR A 219 7.90 8.36 28.74
N ILE A 220 6.91 8.68 29.55
CA ILE A 220 6.63 10.04 30.02
C ILE A 220 7.27 10.21 31.40
N SER A 221 8.04 11.27 31.58
CA SER A 221 8.70 11.60 32.85
C SER A 221 8.17 12.93 33.40
N GLY A 222 8.08 13.02 34.72
CA GLY A 222 7.54 14.18 35.43
C GLY A 222 6.02 14.13 35.63
N SER A 223 5.52 15.03 36.48
CA SER A 223 4.09 15.23 36.75
C SER A 223 3.90 16.49 37.61
N GLY A 224 2.72 17.10 37.57
CA GLY A 224 2.40 18.22 38.45
C GLY A 224 3.19 19.47 38.03
N THR A 225 3.94 20.07 38.95
CA THR A 225 4.65 21.36 38.74
C THR A 225 6.04 21.23 38.13
N GLY A 226 6.49 20.01 37.78
CA GLY A 226 7.82 19.76 37.19
C GLY A 226 7.71 19.26 35.76
N ASP A 227 8.73 19.53 34.94
CA ASP A 227 8.79 19.32 33.48
C ASP A 227 8.12 18.00 33.05
N VAL A 228 7.20 18.06 32.07
CA VAL A 228 6.55 16.88 31.51
C VAL A 228 7.25 16.53 30.20
N THR A 229 8.10 15.51 30.26
CA THR A 229 9.07 15.20 29.21
C THR A 229 8.85 13.81 28.62
N VAL A 230 9.24 13.63 27.36
CA VAL A 230 9.06 12.39 26.61
C VAL A 230 10.42 11.77 26.31
N SER A 231 10.47 10.44 26.33
CA SER A 231 11.55 9.64 25.73
C SER A 231 10.97 8.44 25.02
N THR A 232 11.73 7.90 24.05
CA THR A 232 11.34 6.68 23.33
C THR A 232 12.46 5.66 23.34
N ALA A 233 12.11 4.38 23.42
CA ALA A 233 13.04 3.30 23.14
C ALA A 233 13.38 3.23 21.65
N SER A 234 14.44 2.48 21.30
CA SER A 234 14.70 2.12 19.90
C SER A 234 13.67 1.08 19.43
N GLY A 235 13.49 0.96 18.12
CA GLY A 235 12.63 -0.05 17.50
C GLY A 235 12.84 -0.14 16.00
N ASN A 236 12.08 -1.00 15.34
CA ASN A 236 12.19 -1.27 13.91
C ASN A 236 10.96 -0.76 13.15
N VAL A 237 11.21 -0.14 11.99
CA VAL A 237 10.20 0.43 11.10
C VAL A 237 10.57 0.15 9.65
N TYR A 238 9.61 -0.28 8.82
CA TYR A 238 9.82 -0.58 7.41
C TYR A 238 9.55 0.62 6.50
N GLN A 239 10.47 0.88 5.57
CA GLN A 239 10.30 1.79 4.42
C GLN A 239 10.32 1.05 3.07
N PHE A 240 10.07 -0.27 3.13
CA PHE A 240 10.38 -1.37 2.19
C PHE A 240 11.38 -2.34 2.82
N HIS A 241 12.53 -1.83 3.27
CA HIS A 241 13.46 -2.57 4.13
C HIS A 241 13.30 -2.12 5.58
N ASP A 242 13.82 -2.93 6.50
CA ASP A 242 13.87 -2.61 7.92
C ASP A 242 14.84 -1.45 8.18
N HIS A 243 14.41 -0.50 9.00
CA HIS A 243 15.22 0.60 9.48
C HIS A 243 15.10 0.70 10.99
N THR A 244 16.25 0.88 11.66
CA THR A 244 16.28 1.15 13.10
C THR A 244 15.85 2.59 13.37
N PHE A 245 14.73 2.76 14.05
CA PHE A 245 14.36 4.02 14.68
C PHE A 245 15.11 4.14 16.02
N PRO A 246 15.92 5.20 16.24
CA PRO A 246 16.75 5.31 17.43
C PRO A 246 15.92 5.58 18.69
N ALA A 247 16.52 5.29 19.84
CA ALA A 247 16.00 5.77 21.10
C ALA A 247 16.21 7.29 21.20
N PHE A 248 15.18 8.03 21.62
CA PHE A 248 15.29 9.45 21.96
C PHE A 248 15.38 9.59 23.47
N ALA A 249 16.50 10.11 23.96
CA ALA A 249 16.77 10.28 25.39
C ALA A 249 15.85 11.33 26.02
N ASN A 250 15.61 11.24 27.32
CA ASN A 250 14.81 12.21 28.06
C ASN A 250 15.62 13.48 28.40
N PRO A 251 15.15 14.71 28.09
CA PRO A 251 13.97 15.03 27.29
C PRO A 251 14.24 14.92 25.79
N ALA A 252 13.31 14.30 25.06
CA ALA A 252 13.37 14.22 23.61
C ALA A 252 12.91 15.54 22.97
N THR A 253 13.62 16.00 21.95
CA THR A 253 13.15 17.11 21.11
C THR A 253 12.10 16.61 20.12
N MET A 254 10.95 17.28 20.12
CA MET A 254 9.79 16.99 19.27
C MET A 254 9.42 18.25 18.49
N TYR A 255 9.05 18.11 17.23
CA TYR A 255 8.71 19.25 16.37
C TYR A 255 7.20 19.35 16.20
N VAL A 256 6.62 20.49 16.60
CA VAL A 256 5.18 20.72 16.54
C VAL A 256 4.76 21.12 15.13
N VAL A 257 4.07 20.23 14.43
CA VAL A 257 3.83 20.33 12.98
C VAL A 257 2.86 21.47 12.63
N ASN A 258 1.77 21.57 13.38
CA ASN A 258 0.63 22.45 13.14
C ASN A 258 0.49 23.52 14.24
N ASP A 259 1.61 24.04 14.72
CA ASP A 259 1.65 25.17 15.66
C ASP A 259 1.00 26.42 15.02
N SER A 260 0.09 27.07 15.76
CA SER A 260 -0.66 28.24 15.28
C SER A 260 0.21 29.46 15.01
N GLY A 261 1.39 29.55 15.64
CA GLY A 261 2.38 30.58 15.41
C GLY A 261 3.35 30.21 14.30
N THR A 262 4.16 29.17 14.51
CA THR A 262 5.20 28.76 13.55
C THR A 262 5.33 27.24 13.49
N ALA A 263 5.01 26.68 12.32
CA ALA A 263 5.14 25.25 12.07
C ALA A 263 6.55 24.71 12.35
N TYR A 264 6.62 23.49 12.84
CA TYR A 264 7.83 22.76 13.26
C TYR A 264 8.60 23.44 14.40
N THR A 265 7.91 24.13 15.31
CA THR A 265 8.56 24.68 16.52
C THR A 265 9.07 23.52 17.40
N PRO A 266 10.36 23.53 17.81
CA PRO A 266 10.92 22.48 18.64
C PRO A 266 10.47 22.63 20.10
N VAL A 267 10.00 21.54 20.69
CA VAL A 267 9.57 21.44 22.08
C VAL A 267 10.26 20.24 22.73
N ALA A 268 10.71 20.42 23.98
CA ALA A 268 11.29 19.35 24.80
C ALA A 268 10.45 19.06 26.06
N ASP A 269 9.62 20.02 26.47
CA ASP A 269 8.71 19.93 27.61
C ASP A 269 7.28 20.21 27.14
N LEU A 270 6.37 19.26 27.36
CA LEU A 270 4.98 19.36 26.93
C LEU A 270 4.24 20.51 27.63
N GLN A 271 4.73 21.03 28.77
CA GLN A 271 4.13 22.18 29.43
C GLN A 271 4.23 23.47 28.63
N SER A 272 5.20 23.59 27.70
CA SER A 272 5.30 24.77 26.85
C SER A 272 4.17 24.86 25.81
N ILE A 273 3.40 23.79 25.63
CA ILE A 273 2.25 23.74 24.73
C ILE A 273 1.01 24.20 25.51
N VAL A 274 0.67 25.47 25.33
CA VAL A 274 -0.46 26.13 26.01
C VAL A 274 -1.58 26.55 25.05
N ALA A 275 -1.39 26.35 23.74
CA ALA A 275 -2.36 26.69 22.71
C ALA A 275 -2.59 25.52 21.76
N ALA A 276 -3.81 25.44 21.21
CA ALA A 276 -4.20 24.49 20.17
C ALA A 276 -3.72 24.94 18.78
N SER A 277 -3.95 24.13 17.75
CA SER A 277 -3.51 24.42 16.37
C SER A 277 -4.18 25.65 15.74
N ASP A 278 -5.35 26.04 16.24
CA ASP A 278 -6.08 27.25 15.83
C ASP A 278 -5.78 28.47 16.74
N GLY A 279 -4.92 28.29 17.76
CA GLY A 279 -4.60 29.31 18.76
C GLY A 279 -5.53 29.33 19.98
N GLY A 280 -6.47 28.39 20.10
CA GLY A 280 -7.34 28.24 21.27
C GLY A 280 -6.54 27.95 22.56
N ASN A 281 -6.99 28.52 23.70
CA ASN A 281 -6.30 28.36 24.98
C ASN A 281 -6.51 26.94 25.58
N LEU A 282 -5.44 26.28 26.00
CA LEU A 282 -5.45 24.97 26.64
C LEU A 282 -5.38 25.02 28.17
N GLU A 283 -5.42 26.20 28.78
CA GLU A 283 -5.46 26.40 30.23
C GLU A 283 -6.74 25.82 30.85
N ASN A 284 -6.58 24.96 31.87
CA ASN A 284 -7.68 24.23 32.52
C ASN A 284 -8.44 23.27 31.60
N LYS A 285 -7.79 22.78 30.54
CA LYS A 285 -8.39 21.93 29.52
C LYS A 285 -7.74 20.56 29.47
N THR A 286 -8.53 19.58 29.02
CA THR A 286 -8.04 18.25 28.68
C THR A 286 -8.00 18.12 27.17
N TYR A 287 -6.89 17.67 26.62
CA TYR A 287 -6.68 17.60 25.18
C TYR A 287 -5.75 16.45 24.82
N ALA A 288 -5.63 16.13 23.53
CA ALA A 288 -4.76 15.07 23.06
C ALA A 288 -3.73 15.61 22.06
N LEU A 289 -2.46 15.29 22.32
CA LEU A 289 -1.37 15.49 21.37
C LEU A 289 -1.09 14.15 20.66
N VAL A 290 -0.84 14.17 19.35
CA VAL A 290 -0.45 12.96 18.63
C VAL A 290 1.05 12.98 18.38
N LEU A 291 1.76 12.05 19.01
CA LEU A 291 3.18 11.81 18.81
C LEU A 291 3.38 10.83 17.65
N TRP A 292 4.23 11.22 16.70
CA TRP A 292 4.60 10.40 15.55
C TRP A 292 6.10 10.57 15.23
N GLY A 293 6.66 9.66 14.45
CA GLY A 293 8.09 9.65 14.11
C GLY A 293 8.33 9.62 12.62
N ALA A 294 9.45 10.18 12.17
CA ALA A 294 9.98 9.97 10.83
C ALA A 294 11.28 9.17 10.92
N VAL A 295 11.30 7.99 10.33
CA VAL A 295 12.51 7.16 10.23
C VAL A 295 13.35 7.58 9.02
N SER A 296 14.66 7.48 9.16
CA SER A 296 15.65 7.75 8.11
C SER A 296 16.74 6.68 8.18
N GLU A 297 17.41 6.44 7.05
CA GLU A 297 18.51 5.46 6.97
C GLU A 297 19.58 5.73 8.03
N LYS A 298 19.95 7.00 8.17
CA LYS A 298 20.85 7.44 9.23
C LYS A 298 20.04 7.80 10.47
N THR A 299 20.31 7.10 11.56
CA THR A 299 19.62 7.31 12.85
C THR A 299 19.68 8.76 13.35
N GLY A 300 20.75 9.51 13.07
CA GLY A 300 20.85 10.93 13.44
C GLY A 300 19.84 11.85 12.76
N ASP A 301 19.27 11.43 11.63
CA ASP A 301 18.32 12.21 10.84
C ASP A 301 16.87 11.89 11.22
N CYS A 302 16.63 10.81 11.97
CA CYS A 302 15.31 10.51 12.55
C CYS A 302 14.83 11.65 13.46
N LYS A 303 13.51 11.88 13.51
CA LYS A 303 12.88 12.94 14.30
C LYS A 303 11.56 12.46 14.90
N LEU A 304 11.16 13.10 16.01
CA LEU A 304 9.83 13.00 16.61
C LEU A 304 9.03 14.26 16.31
N PHE A 305 7.74 14.11 16.12
CA PHE A 305 6.82 15.17 15.78
C PHE A 305 5.56 15.09 16.63
N ILE A 306 4.93 16.24 16.84
CA ILE A 306 3.66 16.37 17.55
C ILE A 306 2.66 17.10 16.68
N ASN A 307 1.43 16.58 16.62
CA ASN A 307 0.28 17.34 16.18
C ASN A 307 -0.49 17.87 17.40
N LEU A 308 -0.80 19.16 17.37
CA LEU A 308 -1.74 19.82 18.26
C LEU A 308 -3.18 19.54 17.82
N PRO A 309 -4.13 19.45 18.75
CA PRO A 309 -5.54 19.33 18.42
C PRO A 309 -6.10 20.68 17.94
N SER A 310 -7.22 20.64 17.24
CA SER A 310 -8.00 21.85 16.85
C SER A 310 -9.05 22.24 17.90
N GLY A 311 -9.02 21.62 19.07
CA GLY A 311 -9.96 21.87 20.16
C GLY A 311 -9.73 20.98 21.35
N GLU A 312 -10.56 21.14 22.37
CA GLU A 312 -10.30 20.60 23.69
C GLU A 312 -11.58 20.33 24.50
N GLU A 313 -11.42 19.58 25.60
CA GLU A 313 -12.49 19.27 26.54
C GLU A 313 -12.26 20.01 27.87
N GLY A 314 -13.30 20.08 28.70
CA GLY A 314 -13.17 20.61 30.06
C GLY A 314 -12.11 19.89 30.90
N GLY A 315 -11.61 20.54 31.94
CA GLY A 315 -10.58 19.97 32.82
C GLY A 315 -10.96 18.60 33.42
N GLY A 316 -10.00 17.67 33.43
CA GLY A 316 -10.14 16.30 33.93
C GLY A 316 -11.08 15.39 33.12
N LYS A 317 -11.42 15.73 31.87
CA LYS A 317 -12.36 14.96 31.01
C LYS A 317 -11.64 14.00 30.05
N TYR A 318 -10.74 13.16 30.58
CA TYR A 318 -9.91 12.25 29.77
C TYR A 318 -10.70 11.34 28.82
N ASN A 319 -11.81 10.77 29.28
CA ASN A 319 -12.64 9.87 28.45
C ASN A 319 -13.29 10.61 27.28
N LYS A 320 -13.74 11.86 27.46
CA LYS A 320 -14.35 12.65 26.39
C LYS A 320 -13.35 12.96 25.28
N VAL A 321 -12.11 13.27 25.66
CA VAL A 321 -11.02 13.47 24.68
C VAL A 321 -10.77 12.18 23.91
N ARG A 322 -10.73 11.01 24.56
CA ARG A 322 -10.52 9.72 23.87
C ARG A 322 -11.67 9.32 22.96
N GLU A 323 -12.90 9.66 23.33
CA GLU A 323 -14.08 9.50 22.48
C GLU A 323 -14.01 10.38 21.23
N ASP A 324 -13.31 11.51 21.32
CA ASP A 324 -13.08 12.49 20.25
C ASP A 324 -14.35 12.80 19.44
N LYS A 325 -15.47 13.01 20.15
CA LYS A 325 -16.79 13.19 19.51
C LYS A 325 -16.81 14.40 18.58
N ASN A 326 -16.04 15.43 18.91
CA ASN A 326 -15.92 16.66 18.13
C ASN A 326 -14.86 16.56 17.02
N LYS A 327 -14.13 15.44 16.90
CA LYS A 327 -13.10 15.18 15.88
C LYS A 327 -12.02 16.27 15.87
N VAL A 328 -11.52 16.59 17.05
CA VAL A 328 -10.53 17.65 17.27
C VAL A 328 -9.09 17.13 17.32
N ILE A 329 -8.89 15.81 17.34
CA ILE A 329 -7.56 15.20 17.37
C ILE A 329 -7.03 15.01 15.94
N ASP A 330 -5.80 15.46 15.72
CA ASP A 330 -5.14 15.39 14.41
C ASP A 330 -4.17 14.20 14.33
N TYR A 331 -4.58 13.14 13.62
CA TYR A 331 -3.76 11.96 13.33
C TYR A 331 -3.02 12.04 11.99
N SER A 332 -3.09 13.18 11.29
CA SER A 332 -2.50 13.32 9.96
C SER A 332 -0.98 13.37 10.02
N ILE A 333 -0.33 12.84 8.99
CA ILE A 333 1.11 13.01 8.77
C ILE A 333 1.26 13.76 7.44
N PRO A 334 2.03 14.87 7.37
CA PRO A 334 2.19 15.62 6.13
C PRO A 334 2.70 14.76 4.97
N VAL A 335 2.29 15.11 3.74
CA VAL A 335 2.57 14.32 2.53
C VAL A 335 4.06 14.16 2.24
N GLU A 336 4.88 15.11 2.71
CA GLU A 336 6.33 15.12 2.61
C GLU A 336 6.98 13.96 3.39
N PHE A 337 6.28 13.40 4.37
CA PHE A 337 6.73 12.26 5.16
C PHE A 337 6.16 10.92 4.68
N LYS A 338 5.56 10.87 3.47
CA LYS A 338 5.23 9.58 2.84
C LYS A 338 6.48 8.70 2.74
N GLY A 339 6.32 7.42 3.05
CA GLY A 339 7.40 6.44 3.11
C GLY A 339 8.26 6.49 4.38
N THR A 340 8.18 7.54 5.22
CA THR A 340 9.05 7.73 6.40
C THR A 340 8.29 7.88 7.71
N GLY A 341 7.09 8.46 7.68
CA GLY A 341 6.28 8.77 8.85
C GLY A 341 5.46 7.57 9.35
N PHE A 342 5.37 7.42 10.67
CA PHE A 342 4.51 6.45 11.35
C PHE A 342 3.99 6.99 12.69
N LEU A 343 2.78 6.60 13.08
CA LEU A 343 2.18 7.01 14.36
C LEU A 343 2.81 6.25 15.54
N ILE A 344 2.94 6.92 16.68
CA ILE A 344 3.51 6.34 17.90
C ILE A 344 2.46 6.30 19.02
N ARG A 345 1.97 7.46 19.46
CA ARG A 345 1.10 7.51 20.65
C ARG A 345 0.22 8.75 20.68
N ARG A 346 -1.00 8.60 21.16
CA ARG A 346 -1.84 9.71 21.62
C ARG A 346 -1.53 10.02 23.09
N LEU A 347 -1.14 11.25 23.38
CA LEU A 347 -0.85 11.75 24.72
C LEU A 347 -2.06 12.57 25.20
N VAL A 348 -2.86 12.01 26.11
CA VAL A 348 -4.01 12.72 26.71
C VAL A 348 -3.51 13.51 27.92
N ILE A 349 -3.62 14.83 27.85
CA ILE A 349 -3.03 15.76 28.82
C ILE A 349 -4.14 16.59 29.45
N TYR A 350 -4.13 16.71 30.77
CA TYR A 350 -4.85 17.74 31.49
C TYR A 350 -3.88 18.81 31.96
N ASN A 351 -4.03 20.01 31.41
CA ASN A 351 -3.36 21.21 31.88
C ASN A 351 -4.28 21.90 32.90
N ASN A 352 -3.90 21.88 34.17
CA ASN A 352 -4.65 22.50 35.26
C ASN A 352 -4.10 23.91 35.53
N ASN A 353 -4.71 24.91 34.90
CA ASN A 353 -4.41 26.34 35.05
C ASN A 353 -2.94 26.74 34.80
N ASP A 354 -2.24 26.10 33.86
CA ASP A 354 -0.81 26.32 33.61
C ASP A 354 0.08 26.15 34.86
N THR A 355 -0.40 25.38 35.84
CA THR A 355 0.34 25.12 37.09
C THR A 355 0.74 23.67 37.23
N THR A 356 -0.12 22.76 36.76
CA THR A 356 0.12 21.33 36.87
C THR A 356 -0.35 20.61 35.62
N TRP A 357 0.48 19.70 35.11
CA TRP A 357 0.15 18.87 33.95
C TRP A 357 0.09 17.41 34.37
N THR A 358 -0.98 16.74 33.92
CA THR A 358 -1.19 15.30 34.13
C THR A 358 -1.33 14.64 32.78
N VAL A 359 -0.49 13.63 32.51
CA VAL A 359 -0.62 12.78 31.32
C VAL A 359 -1.35 11.51 31.74
N ASP A 360 -2.53 11.30 31.19
CA ASP A 360 -3.35 10.12 31.47
C ASP A 360 -3.12 9.04 30.41
N SER A 361 -3.05 7.79 30.85
CA SER A 361 -2.87 6.63 29.98
C SER A 361 -4.12 5.77 29.98
N GLY A 362 -4.69 5.52 28.81
CA GLY A 362 -5.85 4.66 28.64
C GLY A 362 -5.71 3.71 27.46
N THR A 363 -6.67 2.80 27.34
CA THR A 363 -6.79 1.89 26.20
C THR A 363 -6.98 2.68 24.91
N GLY A 364 -6.31 2.29 23.83
CA GLY A 364 -6.39 2.96 22.52
C GLY A 364 -5.51 4.19 22.36
N ASP A 365 -4.66 4.51 23.35
CA ASP A 365 -3.67 5.59 23.22
C ASP A 365 -2.39 5.16 22.49
N ASP A 366 -2.11 3.86 22.39
CA ASP A 366 -1.04 3.34 21.55
C ASP A 366 -1.47 3.33 20.09
N LEU A 367 -0.71 4.01 19.23
CA LEU A 367 -1.01 4.15 17.81
C LEU A 367 -0.01 3.41 16.92
N ARG A 368 0.98 2.74 17.50
CA ARG A 368 1.96 1.96 16.73
C ARG A 368 1.25 0.85 15.95
N GLY A 369 1.64 0.69 14.68
CA GLY A 369 1.01 -0.26 13.75
C GLY A 369 -0.35 0.18 13.21
N THR A 370 -0.86 1.35 13.61
CA THR A 370 -2.06 1.95 13.01
C THR A 370 -1.69 2.86 11.85
N MET A 371 -2.56 2.93 10.84
CA MET A 371 -2.37 3.85 9.72
C MET A 371 -2.87 5.25 10.09
N PRO A 372 -2.14 6.33 9.73
CA PRO A 372 -2.66 7.70 9.80
C PRO A 372 -4.01 7.77 9.09
N ASN A 373 -5.05 8.08 9.86
CA ASN A 373 -6.39 8.19 9.33
C ASN A 373 -6.79 9.66 9.29
N VAL A 374 -7.14 10.16 8.09
CA VAL A 374 -7.87 11.43 7.91
C VAL A 374 -9.37 11.21 7.65
N SER A 375 -9.84 9.97 7.70
CA SER A 375 -11.24 9.64 7.49
C SER A 375 -12.02 9.68 8.81
N ALA A 376 -13.06 10.50 8.80
CA ALA A 376 -14.25 10.46 9.64
C ALA A 376 -14.98 9.10 9.54
N GLY A 377 -14.30 8.01 9.92
CA GLY A 377 -14.81 6.67 9.99
C GLY A 377 -15.23 6.37 11.42
N THR A 378 -16.53 6.43 11.64
CA THR A 378 -17.23 6.11 12.89
C THR A 378 -16.85 4.71 13.40
N THR A 379 -15.82 4.59 14.23
CA THR A 379 -15.98 3.79 15.44
C THR A 379 -16.36 4.77 16.53
N SER A 380 -17.57 5.33 16.43
CA SER A 380 -18.29 5.68 17.65
C SER A 380 -18.28 4.39 18.46
N VAL A 381 -17.39 4.32 19.44
CA VAL A 381 -17.84 3.89 20.75
C VAL A 381 -19.05 4.78 20.97
N VAL A 382 -20.24 4.21 20.75
CA VAL A 382 -21.47 4.84 21.22
C VAL A 382 -21.20 5.03 22.69
N GLY A 383 -20.82 6.25 23.10
CA GLY A 383 -20.73 6.58 24.50
C GLY A 383 -22.07 6.17 25.08
N SER A 384 -22.09 5.17 25.96
CA SER A 384 -23.33 4.60 26.50
C SER A 384 -24.03 5.56 27.46
N SER A 385 -23.58 6.82 27.53
CA SER A 385 -24.09 7.88 28.37
C SER A 385 -24.09 9.21 27.60
N PHE A 386 -25.22 9.88 27.61
CA PHE A 386 -25.43 11.23 27.09
C PHE A 386 -26.04 12.11 28.19
N ALA A 387 -25.91 13.44 28.06
CA ALA A 387 -26.60 14.36 28.96
C ALA A 387 -28.12 14.23 28.77
N ASP A 388 -28.89 14.40 29.84
CA ASP A 388 -30.33 14.15 29.86
C ASP A 388 -31.12 15.06 28.88
N ASN A 389 -30.58 16.24 28.56
CA ASN A 389 -31.12 17.17 27.58
C ASN A 389 -30.78 16.84 26.11
N VAL A 390 -30.05 15.75 25.85
CA VAL A 390 -29.58 15.37 24.51
C VAL A 390 -30.30 14.12 23.98
N PHE A 391 -31.18 13.51 24.79
CA PHE A 391 -31.96 12.34 24.39
C PHE A 391 -33.44 12.55 24.63
N GLU A 392 -34.18 12.58 23.52
CA GLU A 392 -35.61 12.82 23.47
C GLU A 392 -36.26 11.72 22.62
N VAL A 393 -37.44 11.26 23.03
CA VAL A 393 -38.28 10.36 22.24
C VAL A 393 -39.46 11.18 21.73
N TYR A 394 -39.58 11.33 20.42
CA TYR A 394 -40.71 12.02 19.78
C TYR A 394 -41.62 11.04 19.04
N ASP A 395 -42.88 11.43 18.85
CA ASP A 395 -43.86 10.68 18.07
C ASP A 395 -43.60 10.85 16.56
N GLU A 396 -43.57 9.75 15.80
CA GLU A 396 -43.27 9.79 14.37
C GLU A 396 -44.35 10.45 13.51
N GLY A 397 -45.59 10.52 14.00
CA GLY A 397 -46.73 11.17 13.33
C GLY A 397 -46.90 12.64 13.70
N ASP A 398 -46.34 13.06 14.84
CA ASP A 398 -46.38 14.44 15.32
C ASP A 398 -45.12 14.76 16.15
N ILE A 399 -44.12 15.33 15.49
CA ILE A 399 -42.82 15.66 16.07
C ILE A 399 -42.87 16.68 17.23
N THR A 400 -44.03 17.29 17.49
CA THR A 400 -44.21 18.20 18.63
C THR A 400 -44.51 17.47 19.94
N LYS A 401 -44.84 16.17 19.89
CA LYS A 401 -45.06 15.33 21.07
C LYS A 401 -43.75 14.66 21.45
N VAL A 402 -43.22 15.03 22.62
CA VAL A 402 -41.88 14.62 23.06
C VAL A 402 -41.91 14.11 24.51
N LEU A 403 -41.20 13.01 24.76
CA LEU A 403 -40.85 12.51 26.09
C LEU A 403 -39.38 12.78 26.37
N ASN A 404 -39.13 13.60 27.41
CA ASN A 404 -37.79 13.95 27.87
C ASN A 404 -37.45 13.25 29.19
N PHE A 405 -36.20 12.84 29.33
CA PHE A 405 -35.65 12.29 30.56
C PHE A 405 -34.92 13.39 31.33
N GLN A 406 -34.99 13.39 32.67
CA GLN A 406 -34.28 14.36 33.53
C GLN A 406 -33.65 13.70 34.75
N ALA A 407 -32.40 14.03 35.02
CA ALA A 407 -31.61 13.56 36.15
C ALA A 407 -31.37 14.64 37.21
N SER A 408 -31.84 15.87 36.99
CA SER A 408 -31.66 17.01 37.90
C SER A 408 -32.17 16.77 39.33
N GLY A 409 -33.14 15.88 39.52
CA GLY A 409 -33.65 15.48 40.83
C GLY A 409 -32.80 14.44 41.58
N ILE A 410 -31.75 13.89 40.96
CA ILE A 410 -30.86 12.89 41.57
C ILE A 410 -29.69 13.60 42.26
N SER A 411 -29.47 13.31 43.55
CA SER A 411 -28.35 13.90 44.29
C SER A 411 -26.98 13.55 43.66
N THR A 412 -26.05 14.50 43.71
CA THR A 412 -24.70 14.35 43.14
C THR A 412 -24.03 13.05 43.60
N GLY A 413 -23.39 12.35 42.66
CA GLY A 413 -22.69 11.09 42.92
C GLY A 413 -23.61 9.87 43.12
N THR A 414 -24.92 10.01 42.93
CA THR A 414 -25.88 8.90 43.06
C THR A 414 -26.25 8.34 41.69
N THR A 415 -26.22 7.01 41.54
CA THR A 415 -26.77 6.31 40.38
C THR A 415 -28.16 5.76 40.70
N ARG A 416 -29.13 5.98 39.82
CA ARG A 416 -30.46 5.35 39.87
C ARG A 416 -30.62 4.45 38.65
N THR A 417 -31.13 3.24 38.84
CA THR A 417 -31.36 2.27 37.77
C THR A 417 -32.85 2.01 37.63
N LEU A 418 -33.40 2.26 36.44
CA LEU A 418 -34.75 1.84 36.07
C LEU A 418 -34.64 0.51 35.31
N THR A 419 -35.24 -0.54 35.86
CA THR A 419 -35.24 -1.89 35.23
C THR A 419 -36.61 -2.16 34.63
N ILE A 420 -36.65 -2.40 33.33
CA ILE A 420 -37.89 -2.77 32.63
C ILE A 420 -38.09 -4.29 32.75
N PRO A 421 -39.24 -4.78 33.24
CA PRO A 421 -39.52 -6.21 33.29
C PRO A 421 -39.74 -6.77 31.87
N ASN A 422 -39.56 -8.07 31.69
CA ASN A 422 -39.79 -8.74 30.40
C ASN A 422 -41.30 -8.93 30.10
N VAL A 423 -42.04 -7.82 30.04
CA VAL A 423 -43.47 -7.75 29.70
C VAL A 423 -43.70 -6.48 28.88
N SER A 424 -44.67 -6.49 27.96
CA SER A 424 -45.13 -5.26 27.33
C SER A 424 -46.03 -4.50 28.31
N ASP A 425 -45.73 -3.22 28.57
CA ASP A 425 -46.48 -2.38 29.50
C ASP A 425 -46.38 -0.88 29.11
N THR A 426 -47.16 -0.03 29.80
CA THR A 426 -47.14 1.43 29.68
C THR A 426 -46.37 2.06 30.84
N ILE A 427 -45.55 3.07 30.56
CA ILE A 427 -44.93 3.89 31.62
C ILE A 427 -46.04 4.74 32.26
N ALA A 428 -46.41 4.42 33.50
CA ALA A 428 -47.48 5.11 34.22
C ALA A 428 -46.96 6.27 35.09
N VAL A 429 -47.76 7.34 35.19
CA VAL A 429 -47.55 8.40 36.18
C VAL A 429 -48.10 7.92 37.53
N VAL A 430 -47.25 7.80 38.55
CA VAL A 430 -47.62 7.23 39.87
C VAL A 430 -47.98 8.31 40.91
N GLY A 431 -48.04 9.58 40.51
CA GLY A 431 -48.46 10.70 41.34
C GLY A 431 -48.30 12.01 40.58
N THR A 432 -49.31 12.87 40.64
CA THR A 432 -49.18 14.29 40.29
C THR A 432 -48.99 15.05 41.58
N ASP A 433 -47.82 15.65 41.80
CA ASP A 433 -47.71 16.72 42.79
C ASP A 433 -48.61 17.87 42.30
N ASN A 434 -49.72 18.09 43.00
CA ASN A 434 -50.60 19.25 42.79
C ASN A 434 -50.00 20.50 43.41
#